data_AF-A0A6M1YCC5-F1
#
_entry.id   AF-A0A6M1YCC5-F1
#
_cell.length_a   1.000
_cell.length_b   1.000
_cell.length_c   1.000
_cell.angle_alpha   90.00
_cell.angle_beta   90.00
_cell.angle_gamma   90.00
#
_symmetry.space_group_name_H-M   'P 1'
#
loop_
_entity.id
_entity.type
_entity.pdbx_description
1 polymer ?
#
loop_
_entity_poly.entity_id
_entity_poly.type
_entity_poly.pdbx_seq_one_letter_code
_entity_poly.pdbx_strand_id
1 'polypeptide(L)'
;MKVSEKHPDDLSTLSGVFSAEKDKDSPEVTTEVLSLDSFEAEILKDVVSKLESLQEKLDPAQSLFKRLSGAKEDVDKKITSQGKHLKKLESNIRVCKRGKSGKARQQTFIRQQKDLKNLLSAFKKQSDKLKKELDEASDQLSKLSEEKASLLEEKSTLSGSI
;
A
#
# COMPACT_ATOMS: atom_id res chain seq x y z
N MET A 1 25.84 -3.40 -67.62
CA MET A 1 25.43 -4.79 -67.38
C MET A 1 25.75 -5.15 -65.93
N LYS A 2 24.73 -5.62 -65.17
CA LYS A 2 24.73 -6.72 -64.15
C LYS A 2 26.06 -7.08 -63.44
N VAL A 3 26.19 -7.34 -62.12
CA VAL A 3 25.35 -7.37 -60.89
C VAL A 3 26.31 -7.54 -59.68
N SER A 4 25.77 -7.38 -58.45
CA SER A 4 26.20 -8.00 -57.16
C SER A 4 27.45 -7.41 -56.48
N GLU A 5 27.53 -7.27 -55.15
CA GLU A 5 26.79 -7.87 -54.03
C GLU A 5 26.93 -7.01 -52.75
N LYS A 6 26.03 -7.25 -51.79
CA LYS A 6 25.97 -6.69 -50.42
C LYS A 6 27.24 -7.04 -49.62
N HIS A 7 27.70 -6.32 -48.59
CA HIS A 7 27.04 -5.88 -47.36
C HIS A 7 27.88 -4.78 -46.67
N PRO A 8 27.29 -3.93 -45.81
CA PRO A 8 28.00 -3.05 -44.89
C PRO A 8 28.44 -3.84 -43.65
N ASP A 9 29.47 -3.39 -42.95
CA ASP A 9 29.42 -3.16 -41.50
C ASP A 9 30.77 -2.62 -41.01
N ASP A 10 30.65 -1.44 -40.43
CA ASP A 10 31.45 -0.85 -39.35
C ASP A 10 32.94 -0.58 -39.54
N LEU A 11 33.15 0.70 -39.90
CA LEU A 11 34.18 1.60 -39.41
C LEU A 11 34.67 1.23 -37.99
N SER A 12 35.78 0.50 -37.92
CA SER A 12 36.68 0.52 -36.76
C SER A 12 38.10 0.74 -37.25
N THR A 13 38.29 1.85 -37.95
CA THR A 13 39.59 2.50 -38.13
C THR A 13 40.18 2.83 -36.77
N LEU A 14 41.22 2.08 -36.41
CA LEU A 14 42.51 2.62 -35.98
C LEU A 14 42.59 4.15 -36.02
N SER A 15 42.87 4.79 -34.88
CA SER A 15 44.19 5.38 -34.60
C SER A 15 44.13 6.48 -33.54
N GLY A 16 44.77 6.23 -32.38
CA GLY A 16 45.39 7.25 -31.52
C GLY A 16 44.45 8.25 -30.81
N VAL A 17 44.78 8.88 -29.69
CA VAL A 17 45.99 8.99 -28.89
C VAL A 17 45.48 9.41 -27.50
N PHE A 18 45.81 8.66 -26.45
CA PHE A 18 45.97 9.27 -25.12
C PHE A 18 47.32 8.80 -24.60
N SER A 19 48.31 9.67 -24.77
CA SER A 19 49.60 9.57 -24.11
C SER A 19 49.36 9.76 -22.61
N ALA A 20 49.46 8.69 -21.85
CA ALA A 20 49.76 8.77 -20.43
C ALA A 20 51.24 8.44 -20.27
N GLU A 21 52.00 9.44 -19.83
CA GLU A 21 53.41 9.33 -19.47
C GLU A 21 53.63 8.18 -18.49
N LYS A 22 54.76 7.49 -18.68
CA LYS A 22 55.24 6.44 -17.81
C LYS A 22 55.50 7.01 -16.42
N ASP A 23 54.67 6.64 -15.45
CA ASP A 23 55.12 6.49 -14.08
C ASP A 23 55.16 5.00 -13.72
N LYS A 24 56.38 4.55 -13.42
CA LYS A 24 56.69 3.22 -12.93
C LYS A 24 56.27 3.18 -11.47
N ASP A 25 55.24 2.37 -11.18
CA ASP A 25 54.97 1.65 -9.93
C ASP A 25 53.45 1.44 -9.79
N SER A 26 52.89 0.50 -10.56
CA SER A 26 51.57 -0.05 -10.23
C SER A 26 51.77 -1.30 -9.39
N PRO A 27 51.24 -1.36 -8.15
CA PRO A 27 51.06 -2.66 -7.51
C PRO A 27 50.10 -3.46 -8.41
N GLU A 28 50.39 -4.74 -8.61
CA GLU A 28 49.40 -5.68 -9.12
C GLU A 28 48.13 -5.51 -8.28
N VAL A 29 47.11 -4.86 -8.83
CA VAL A 29 45.77 -4.95 -8.28
C VAL A 29 45.29 -6.33 -8.70
N THR A 30 45.58 -7.32 -7.87
CA THR A 30 44.86 -8.58 -7.87
C THR A 30 43.41 -8.23 -7.60
N THR A 31 42.59 -8.18 -8.65
CA THR A 31 41.15 -8.26 -8.50
C THR A 31 40.85 -9.65 -7.96
N GLU A 32 40.81 -9.78 -6.63
CA GLU A 32 40.20 -10.92 -5.98
C GLU A 32 38.74 -10.95 -6.44
N VAL A 33 38.42 -11.85 -7.36
CA VAL A 33 37.03 -12.21 -7.61
C VAL A 33 36.60 -13.00 -6.38
N LEU A 34 35.99 -12.31 -5.43
CA LEU A 34 35.47 -12.90 -4.21
C LEU A 34 34.36 -13.89 -4.59
N SER A 35 34.69 -15.18 -4.49
CA SER A 35 33.71 -16.25 -4.61
C SER A 35 32.95 -16.34 -3.30
N LEU A 36 31.65 -16.04 -3.33
CA LEU A 36 30.73 -16.46 -2.27
C LEU A 36 30.95 -17.94 -1.98
N ASP A 37 31.10 -18.31 -0.72
CA ASP A 37 31.12 -19.72 -0.38
C ASP A 37 29.73 -20.35 -0.65
N SER A 38 29.70 -21.67 -0.89
CA SER A 38 28.45 -22.35 -1.23
C SER A 38 27.38 -22.25 -0.12
N PHE A 39 27.77 -21.88 1.10
CA PHE A 39 26.90 -21.79 2.26
C PHE A 39 26.23 -20.41 2.34
N GLU A 40 26.99 -19.34 2.16
CA GLU A 40 26.53 -17.95 2.04
C GLU A 40 25.60 -17.77 0.84
N ALA A 41 25.93 -18.40 -0.29
CA ALA A 41 25.06 -18.39 -1.47
C ALA A 41 23.71 -19.06 -1.21
N GLU A 42 23.66 -20.11 -0.39
CA GLU A 42 22.42 -20.82 -0.05
C GLU A 42 21.58 -20.00 0.95
N ILE A 43 22.21 -19.37 1.94
CA ILE A 43 21.54 -18.45 2.87
C ILE A 43 20.93 -17.25 2.11
N LEU A 44 21.68 -16.68 1.15
CA LEU A 44 21.17 -15.57 0.32
C LEU A 44 19.95 -15.99 -0.52
N LYS A 45 19.95 -17.20 -1.09
CA LYS A 45 18.77 -17.73 -1.80
C LYS A 45 17.56 -17.89 -0.88
N ASP A 46 17.78 -18.38 0.34
CA ASP A 46 16.73 -18.54 1.34
C ASP A 46 16.13 -17.18 1.75
N VAL A 47 16.97 -16.16 1.98
CA VAL A 47 16.53 -14.79 2.32
C VAL A 47 15.76 -14.17 1.15
N VAL A 48 16.24 -14.34 -0.08
CA VAL A 48 15.53 -13.86 -1.29
C VAL A 48 14.17 -14.54 -1.44
N SER A 49 14.10 -15.85 -1.27
CA SER A 49 12.85 -16.62 -1.35
C SER A 49 11.84 -16.20 -0.29
N LYS A 50 12.30 -15.91 0.94
CA LYS A 50 11.45 -15.37 2.02
C LYS A 50 10.95 -13.96 1.71
N LEU A 51 11.79 -13.09 1.15
CA LEU A 51 11.40 -11.74 0.74
C LEU A 51 10.34 -11.76 -0.37
N GLU A 52 10.47 -12.64 -1.36
CA GLU A 52 9.46 -12.83 -2.41
C GLU A 52 8.12 -13.30 -1.83
N SER A 53 8.15 -14.32 -0.95
CA SER A 53 6.94 -14.80 -0.27
C SER A 53 6.26 -13.74 0.61
N LEU A 54 7.03 -12.87 1.26
CA LEU A 54 6.48 -11.76 2.04
C LEU A 54 5.89 -10.66 1.16
N GLN A 55 6.52 -10.38 0.01
CA GLN A 55 5.98 -9.45 -0.97
C GLN A 55 4.61 -9.91 -1.49
N GLU A 56 4.48 -11.21 -1.79
CA GLU A 56 3.19 -11.83 -2.18
C GLU A 56 2.10 -11.68 -1.12
N LYS A 57 2.45 -11.56 0.16
CA LYS A 57 1.50 -11.35 1.27
C LYS A 57 1.21 -9.87 1.53
N LEU A 58 2.20 -9.00 1.32
CA LEU A 58 2.09 -7.57 1.58
C LEU A 58 1.17 -6.87 0.58
N ASP A 59 1.24 -7.20 -0.70
CA ASP A 59 0.42 -6.56 -1.75
C ASP A 59 -1.10 -6.80 -1.53
N PRO A 60 -1.56 -8.04 -1.26
CA PRO A 60 -2.95 -8.29 -0.88
C PRO A 60 -3.35 -7.56 0.40
N ALA A 61 -2.49 -7.53 1.42
CA ALA A 61 -2.77 -6.84 2.69
C ALA A 61 -2.95 -5.33 2.50
N GLN A 62 -2.09 -4.69 1.70
CA GLN A 62 -2.22 -3.27 1.32
C GLN A 62 -3.51 -3.00 0.55
N SER A 63 -3.86 -3.86 -0.41
CA SER A 63 -5.12 -3.75 -1.14
C SER A 63 -6.33 -3.88 -0.20
N LEU A 64 -6.31 -4.84 0.73
CA LEU A 64 -7.39 -5.01 1.70
C LEU A 64 -7.53 -3.80 2.62
N PHE A 65 -6.43 -3.29 3.16
CA PHE A 65 -6.41 -2.07 3.97
C PHE A 65 -7.03 -0.88 3.23
N LYS A 66 -6.65 -0.68 1.96
CA LYS A 66 -7.20 0.39 1.12
C LYS A 66 -8.71 0.25 0.86
N ARG A 67 -9.20 -0.98 0.68
CA ARG A 67 -10.65 -1.22 0.51
C ARG A 67 -11.42 -0.96 1.81
N LEU A 68 -10.88 -1.42 2.94
CA LEU A 68 -11.51 -1.23 4.25
C LEU A 68 -11.58 0.25 4.64
N SER A 69 -10.51 1.01 4.37
CA SER A 69 -10.49 2.45 4.65
C SER A 69 -11.51 3.22 3.81
N GLY A 70 -11.63 2.90 2.51
CA GLY A 70 -12.66 3.47 1.64
C GLY A 70 -14.08 3.13 2.10
N ALA A 71 -14.32 1.87 2.46
CA ALA A 71 -15.62 1.42 2.97
C ALA A 71 -16.03 2.15 4.26
N LYS A 72 -15.07 2.39 5.17
CA LYS A 72 -15.29 3.16 6.40
C LYS A 72 -15.68 4.61 6.09
N GLU A 73 -14.96 5.27 5.18
CA GLU A 73 -15.23 6.65 4.78
C GLU A 73 -16.66 6.80 4.23
N ASP A 74 -17.13 5.85 3.41
CA ASP A 74 -18.48 5.85 2.87
C ASP A 74 -19.56 5.68 3.94
N VAL A 75 -19.33 4.80 4.92
CA VAL A 75 -20.25 4.64 6.06
C VAL A 75 -20.29 5.91 6.92
N ASP A 76 -19.15 6.55 7.17
CA ASP A 76 -19.08 7.79 7.95
C ASP A 76 -19.79 8.96 7.25
N LYS A 77 -19.68 9.06 5.92
CA LYS A 77 -20.47 10.00 5.11
C LYS A 77 -21.97 9.76 5.26
N LYS A 78 -22.42 8.50 5.21
CA LYS A 78 -23.83 8.12 5.42
C LYS A 78 -24.31 8.50 6.82
N ILE A 79 -23.53 8.21 7.87
CA ILE A 79 -23.85 8.61 9.25
C ILE A 79 -24.04 10.12 9.34
N THR A 80 -23.12 10.88 8.75
CA THR A 80 -23.16 12.35 8.79
C THR A 80 -24.39 12.89 8.07
N SER A 81 -24.72 12.36 6.90
CA SER A 81 -25.92 12.74 6.13
C SER A 81 -27.22 12.44 6.89
N GLN A 82 -27.35 11.22 7.42
CA GLN A 82 -28.53 10.81 8.18
C GLN A 82 -28.66 11.57 9.51
N GLY A 83 -27.54 11.92 10.15
CA GLY A 83 -27.52 12.75 11.36
C GLY A 83 -28.07 14.16 11.13
N LYS A 84 -27.75 14.77 9.97
CA LYS A 84 -28.34 16.06 9.56
C LYS A 84 -29.86 15.93 9.37
N HIS A 85 -30.30 14.86 8.72
CA HIS A 85 -31.73 14.59 8.51
C HIS A 85 -32.48 14.43 9.84
N LEU A 86 -31.90 13.72 10.81
CA LEU A 86 -32.47 13.53 12.14
C LEU A 86 -32.62 14.86 12.90
N LYS A 87 -31.60 15.75 12.86
CA LYS A 87 -31.68 17.10 13.46
C LYS A 87 -32.81 17.94 12.84
N LYS A 88 -32.99 17.86 11.51
CA LYS A 88 -34.07 18.56 10.81
C LYS A 88 -35.45 18.04 11.23
N LEU A 89 -35.60 16.71 11.34
CA LEU A 89 -36.82 16.07 11.83
C LEU A 89 -37.16 16.45 13.26
N GLU A 90 -36.17 16.50 14.15
CA GLU A 90 -36.36 16.95 15.54
C GLU A 90 -36.84 18.40 15.63
N SER A 91 -36.28 19.28 14.80
CA SER A 91 -36.74 20.66 14.68
C SER A 91 -38.20 20.72 14.21
N ASN A 92 -38.54 19.96 13.17
CA ASN A 92 -39.91 19.88 12.64
C ASN A 92 -40.90 19.34 13.70
N ILE A 93 -40.53 18.31 14.46
CA ILE A 93 -41.36 17.80 15.57
C ILE A 93 -41.59 18.88 16.61
N ARG A 94 -40.55 19.66 16.96
CA ARG A 94 -40.67 20.75 17.93
C ARG A 94 -41.64 21.83 17.43
N VAL A 95 -41.56 22.19 16.15
CA VAL A 95 -42.50 23.13 15.51
C VAL A 95 -43.92 22.55 15.49
N CYS A 96 -44.09 21.30 15.08
CA CYS A 96 -45.38 20.60 15.07
C CYS A 96 -45.98 20.38 16.46
N LYS A 97 -45.17 20.34 17.53
CA LYS A 97 -45.64 20.32 18.92
C LYS A 97 -46.12 21.69 19.39
N ARG A 98 -45.52 22.78 18.89
CA ARG A 98 -45.86 24.17 19.23
C ARG A 98 -47.06 24.70 18.45
N GLY A 99 -47.13 24.44 17.15
CA GLY A 99 -48.35 24.66 16.36
C GLY A 99 -49.30 23.49 16.58
N LYS A 100 -50.60 23.72 16.77
CA LYS A 100 -51.63 22.68 16.97
C LYS A 100 -51.82 21.80 15.72
N SER A 101 -50.78 21.11 15.28
CA SER A 101 -50.84 20.20 14.13
C SER A 101 -51.57 18.91 14.53
N GLY A 102 -52.36 18.34 13.62
CA GLY A 102 -53.18 17.17 13.89
C GLY A 102 -52.34 15.98 14.41
N LYS A 103 -52.84 15.28 15.43
CA LYS A 103 -52.18 14.13 16.10
C LYS A 103 -51.57 13.11 15.12
N ALA A 104 -52.20 12.89 13.96
CA ALA A 104 -51.73 11.98 12.92
C ALA A 104 -50.39 12.43 12.26
N ARG A 105 -50.18 13.73 12.05
CA ARG A 105 -48.90 14.28 11.54
C ARG A 105 -47.79 14.14 12.59
N GLN A 106 -48.09 14.41 13.86
CA GLN A 106 -47.10 14.22 14.93
C GLN A 106 -46.67 12.75 15.08
N GLN A 107 -47.61 11.80 15.00
CA GLN A 107 -47.28 10.37 15.11
C GLN A 107 -46.43 9.87 13.94
N THR A 108 -46.72 10.30 12.71
CA THR A 108 -45.90 9.94 11.53
C THR A 108 -44.49 10.51 11.63
N PHE A 109 -44.34 11.75 12.07
CA PHE A 109 -43.04 12.37 12.33
C PHE A 109 -42.22 11.65 13.42
N ILE A 110 -42.87 11.26 14.53
CA ILE A 110 -42.20 10.49 15.61
C ILE A 110 -41.74 9.11 15.11
N ARG A 111 -42.56 8.42 14.30
CA ARG A 111 -42.17 7.13 13.69
C ARG A 111 -40.94 7.29 12.80
N GLN A 112 -40.95 8.29 11.90
CA GLN A 112 -39.80 8.58 11.04
C GLN A 112 -38.53 8.88 11.83
N GLN A 113 -38.62 9.64 12.93
CA GLN A 113 -37.47 9.91 13.79
C GLN A 113 -36.91 8.60 14.40
N LYS A 114 -37.78 7.70 14.86
CA LYS A 114 -37.37 6.40 15.41
C LYS A 114 -36.65 5.54 14.37
N ASP A 115 -37.20 5.45 13.16
CA ASP A 115 -36.64 4.64 12.08
C ASP A 115 -35.24 5.16 11.66
N LEU A 116 -35.09 6.48 11.55
CA LEU A 116 -33.80 7.11 11.28
C LEU A 116 -32.78 6.92 12.40
N LYS A 117 -33.21 6.98 13.66
CA LYS A 117 -32.33 6.73 14.80
C LYS A 117 -31.83 5.28 14.79
N ASN A 118 -32.72 4.33 14.48
CA ASN A 118 -32.35 2.92 14.33
C ASN A 118 -31.35 2.74 13.19
N LEU A 119 -31.61 3.34 12.02
CA LEU A 119 -30.72 3.28 10.86
C LEU A 119 -29.33 3.87 11.18
N LEU A 120 -29.29 5.02 11.85
CA LEU A 120 -28.05 5.67 12.25
C LEU A 120 -27.28 4.82 13.28
N SER A 121 -27.98 4.13 14.19
CA SER A 121 -27.35 3.18 15.11
C SER A 121 -26.75 1.97 14.38
N ALA A 122 -27.39 1.49 13.32
CA ALA A 122 -26.89 0.39 12.50
C ALA A 122 -25.63 0.79 11.73
N PHE A 123 -25.62 1.97 11.10
CA PHE A 123 -24.42 2.50 10.45
C PHE A 123 -23.29 2.74 11.44
N LYS A 124 -23.58 3.22 12.66
CA LYS A 124 -22.56 3.39 13.69
C LYS A 124 -21.91 2.06 14.07
N LYS A 125 -22.70 1.01 14.32
CA LYS A 125 -22.17 -0.34 14.56
C LYS A 125 -21.31 -0.85 13.39
N GLN A 126 -21.70 -0.55 12.16
CA GLN A 126 -20.93 -0.92 10.97
C GLN A 126 -19.61 -0.13 10.88
N SER A 127 -19.63 1.17 11.16
CA SER A 127 -18.41 2.00 11.21
C SER A 127 -17.46 1.51 12.31
N ASP A 128 -17.98 1.21 13.50
CA ASP A 128 -17.19 0.66 14.60
C ASP A 128 -16.55 -0.69 14.24
N LYS A 129 -17.30 -1.57 13.55
CA LYS A 129 -16.79 -2.85 13.05
C LYS A 129 -15.69 -2.65 12.00
N LEU A 130 -15.94 -1.81 10.99
CA LEU A 130 -14.95 -1.50 9.94
C LEU A 130 -13.71 -0.83 10.51
N LYS A 131 -13.85 0.01 11.53
CA LYS A 131 -12.71 0.59 12.24
C LYS A 131 -11.85 -0.49 12.88
N LYS A 132 -12.47 -1.45 13.58
CA LYS A 132 -11.74 -2.55 14.19
C LYS A 132 -11.00 -3.40 13.15
N GLU A 133 -11.68 -3.75 12.05
CA GLU A 133 -11.07 -4.51 10.94
C GLU A 133 -9.91 -3.73 10.29
N LEU A 134 -10.05 -2.40 10.18
CA LEU A 134 -8.99 -1.54 9.65
C LEU A 134 -7.79 -1.46 10.59
N ASP A 135 -8.02 -1.36 11.90
CA ASP A 135 -6.96 -1.35 12.92
C ASP A 135 -6.21 -2.70 12.90
N GLU A 136 -6.93 -3.83 12.86
CA GLU A 136 -6.34 -5.18 12.74
C GLU A 136 -5.54 -5.35 11.44
N ALA A 137 -6.06 -4.87 10.31
CA ALA A 137 -5.34 -4.90 9.03
C ALA A 137 -4.09 -4.00 9.05
N SER A 138 -4.15 -2.84 9.71
CA SER A 138 -3.00 -1.95 9.90
C SER A 138 -1.89 -2.64 10.68
N ASP A 139 -2.25 -3.29 11.80
CA ASP A 139 -1.28 -3.99 12.65
C ASP A 139 -0.60 -5.15 11.91
N GLN A 140 -1.37 -5.90 11.11
CA GLN A 140 -0.81 -6.95 10.26
C GLN A 140 0.14 -6.38 9.21
N LEU A 141 -0.21 -5.25 8.61
CA LEU A 141 0.62 -4.58 7.62
C LEU A 141 1.94 -4.10 8.22
N SER A 142 1.90 -3.53 9.42
CA SER A 142 3.09 -3.11 10.16
C SER A 142 4.01 -4.29 10.43
N LYS A 143 3.48 -5.42 10.90
CA LYS A 143 4.28 -6.64 11.15
C LYS A 143 4.95 -7.16 9.89
N LEU A 144 4.21 -7.26 8.77
CA LEU A 144 4.77 -7.70 7.49
C LEU A 144 5.84 -6.73 6.96
N SER A 145 5.64 -5.43 7.18
CA SER A 145 6.61 -4.39 6.83
C SER A 145 7.89 -4.50 7.66
N GLU A 146 7.77 -4.71 8.97
CA GLU A 146 8.91 -4.89 9.87
C GLU A 146 9.69 -6.16 9.51
N GLU A 147 9.00 -7.28 9.26
CA GLU A 147 9.62 -8.54 8.85
C GLU A 147 10.39 -8.39 7.52
N LYS A 148 9.79 -7.68 6.55
CA LYS A 148 10.46 -7.35 5.28
C LYS A 148 11.68 -6.46 5.50
N ALA A 149 11.61 -5.47 6.38
CA ALA A 149 12.74 -4.60 6.70
C ALA A 149 13.89 -5.38 7.34
N SER A 150 13.60 -6.26 8.31
CA SER A 150 14.61 -7.11 8.95
C SER A 150 15.33 -8.03 7.94
N LEU A 151 14.60 -8.63 7.00
CA LEU A 151 15.20 -9.48 5.96
C LEU A 151 16.02 -8.68 4.94
N LEU A 152 15.66 -7.42 4.68
CA LEU A 152 16.46 -6.53 3.83
C LEU A 152 17.78 -6.14 4.49
N GLU A 153 17.77 -5.87 5.80
CA GLU A 153 18.98 -5.66 6.59
C GLU A 153 19.85 -6.93 6.60
N GLU A 154 19.26 -8.10 6.84
CA GLU A 154 19.96 -9.39 6.81
C GLU A 154 20.61 -9.64 5.43
N LYS A 155 19.85 -9.45 4.35
CA LYS A 155 20.39 -9.52 2.98
C LYS A 155 21.57 -8.57 2.77
N SER A 156 21.45 -7.33 3.27
CA SER A 156 22.49 -6.31 3.12
C SER A 156 23.76 -6.69 3.89
N THR A 157 23.62 -7.19 5.13
CA THR A 157 24.76 -7.68 5.93
C THR A 157 25.45 -8.88 5.30
N LEU A 158 24.70 -9.81 4.71
CA LEU A 158 25.24 -10.97 4.01
C LEU A 158 25.94 -10.57 2.70
N SER A 159 25.40 -9.58 1.97
CA SER A 159 26.03 -9.09 0.74
C SER A 159 27.21 -8.14 0.95
N GLY A 160 27.31 -7.51 2.12
CA GLY A 160 28.36 -6.53 2.46
C GLY A 160 29.46 -7.09 3.36
N SER A 161 29.35 -8.34 3.79
CA SER A 161 30.43 -9.09 4.45
C SER A 161 31.35 -9.82 3.46
N ILE A 162 31.12 -9.56 2.16
CA ILE A 162 31.94 -9.96 1.00
C ILE A 162 32.85 -8.77 0.68
#